data_AF-A0A177CXT4-F1
#
_entry.id   AF-A0A177CXT4-F1
#
_cell.length_a   1.000
_cell.length_b   1.000
_cell.length_c   1.000
_cell.angle_alpha   90.00
_cell.angle_beta   90.00
_cell.angle_gamma   90.00
#
_symmetry.space_group_name_H-M   'P 1'
#
loop_
_entity.id
_entity.type
_entity.pdbx_description
1 polymer ?
#
loop_
_entity_poly.entity_id
_entity_poly.type
_entity_poly.pdbx_seq_one_letter_code
_entity_poly.pdbx_strand_id
1 'polypeptide(L)' 'MTEPSYQANAAGLSEEDQNINNTAEDISHAASGHKANLSNPNTSQASKEKSKEALKELGGEQAFYGKQGKGE' A
#
# COMPACT_ATOMS: atom_id res chain seq x y z
N MET A 1 -34.39 2.73 31.83
CA MET A 1 -33.03 2.13 31.87
C MET A 1 -32.83 1.46 30.53
N THR A 2 -32.17 2.13 29.60
CA THR A 2 -31.85 1.60 28.27
C THR A 2 -30.41 1.10 28.31
N GLU A 3 -30.23 -0.21 28.14
CA GLU A 3 -28.95 -0.88 27.98
C GLU A 3 -28.18 -0.27 26.79
N PRO A 4 -26.88 0.04 26.91
CA PRO A 4 -26.07 0.38 25.75
C PRO A 4 -25.78 -0.91 24.97
N SER A 5 -26.29 -1.00 23.74
CA SER A 5 -25.94 -2.08 22.81
C SER A 5 -24.46 -1.99 22.47
N TYR A 6 -23.65 -2.80 23.15
CA TYR A 6 -22.23 -2.94 22.83
C TYR A 6 -22.11 -3.75 21.54
N GLN A 7 -22.10 -3.05 20.40
CA GLN A 7 -21.79 -3.65 19.11
C GLN A 7 -20.27 -3.92 19.10
N ALA A 8 -19.89 -5.09 19.60
CA ALA A 8 -18.53 -5.58 19.54
C ALA A 8 -18.20 -5.93 18.08
N ASN A 9 -17.81 -4.92 17.31
CA ASN A 9 -17.18 -5.12 16.01
C ASN A 9 -15.76 -5.62 16.29
N ALA A 10 -15.57 -6.93 16.09
CA ALA A 10 -14.26 -7.55 16.13
C ALA A 10 -13.35 -6.86 15.09
N ALA A 11 -12.19 -6.40 15.57
CA ALA A 11 -11.26 -5.49 14.90
C ALA A 11 -11.75 -4.03 14.84
N GLY A 12 -11.18 -3.18 15.71
CA GLY A 12 -11.41 -1.74 15.78
C GLY A 12 -10.86 -0.99 14.57
N LEU A 13 -11.42 -1.25 13.38
CA LEU A 13 -11.22 -0.48 12.17
C LEU A 13 -12.55 0.23 11.90
N SER A 14 -12.53 1.56 11.95
CA SER A 14 -13.69 2.41 11.70
C SER A 14 -14.03 2.43 10.20
N GLU A 15 -15.23 2.85 9.84
CA GLU A 15 -15.70 2.86 8.44
C GLU A 15 -14.86 3.76 7.52
N GLU A 16 -14.10 4.72 8.07
CA GLU A 16 -13.11 5.51 7.33
C GLU A 16 -11.88 4.69 6.88
N ASP A 17 -11.63 3.56 7.53
CA ASP A 17 -10.57 2.61 7.18
C ASP A 17 -10.98 1.72 6.00
N GLN A 18 -12.04 2.03 5.23
CA GLN A 18 -12.36 1.25 4.01
C GLN A 18 -11.68 1.80 2.75
N ASN A 19 -10.91 2.89 2.85
CA ASN A 19 -10.05 3.41 1.78
C ASN A 19 -8.57 3.05 1.99
N ILE A 20 -8.31 1.79 2.39
CA ILE A 20 -6.98 1.28 2.80
C ILE A 20 -5.93 1.35 1.68
N ASN A 21 -6.37 1.26 0.41
CA ASN A 21 -5.49 1.07 -0.75
C ASN A 21 -4.77 2.34 -1.24
N ASN A 22 -4.81 3.45 -0.48
CA ASN A 22 -4.30 4.75 -0.95
C ASN A 22 -3.43 5.50 0.07
N THR A 23 -3.05 4.87 1.20
CA THR A 23 -2.10 5.52 2.11
C THR A 23 -0.69 5.52 1.50
N ALA A 24 0.13 6.52 1.83
CA ALA A 24 1.51 6.58 1.34
C ALA A 24 2.35 5.36 1.76
N GLU A 25 1.99 4.74 2.88
CA GLU A 25 2.61 3.52 3.39
C GLU A 25 2.23 2.31 2.54
N ASP A 26 0.95 2.16 2.21
CA ASP A 26 0.47 1.11 1.31
C ASP A 26 1.12 1.20 -0.08
N ILE A 27 1.19 2.40 -0.65
CA ILE A 27 1.89 2.67 -1.93
C ILE A 27 3.36 2.26 -1.83
N SER A 28 4.03 2.58 -0.71
CA SER A 28 5.44 2.22 -0.48
C SER A 28 5.63 0.70 -0.38
N HIS A 29 4.71 -0.01 0.29
CA HIS A 29 4.73 -1.46 0.42
C HIS A 29 4.47 -2.15 -0.93
N ALA A 30 3.42 -1.75 -1.64
CA ALA A 30 3.08 -2.27 -2.96
C ALA A 30 4.24 -2.11 -3.94
N ALA A 31 4.83 -0.92 -3.98
CA ALA A 31 5.94 -0.65 -4.87
C ALA A 31 7.23 -1.41 -4.47
N SER A 32 7.46 -1.63 -3.17
CA SER A 32 8.55 -2.50 -2.70
C SER A 32 8.36 -3.96 -3.15
N GLY A 33 7.12 -4.46 -3.08
CA GLY A 33 6.76 -5.78 -3.59
C GLY A 33 6.99 -5.95 -5.09
N HIS A 34 6.57 -4.96 -5.90
CA HIS A 34 6.83 -4.98 -7.34
C HIS A 34 8.33 -4.94 -7.65
N LYS A 35 9.14 -4.15 -6.93
CA LYS A 35 10.61 -4.14 -7.09
C LYS A 35 11.24 -5.51 -6.75
N ALA A 36 10.76 -6.19 -5.71
CA ALA A 36 11.20 -7.54 -5.38
C ALA A 36 10.84 -8.53 -6.50
N ASN A 37 9.63 -8.42 -7.07
CA ASN A 37 9.20 -9.26 -8.19
C ASN A 37 10.07 -9.06 -9.45
N LEU A 38 10.53 -7.83 -9.72
CA LEU A 38 11.47 -7.56 -10.82
C LEU A 38 12.83 -8.21 -10.62
N SER A 39 13.32 -8.22 -9.37
CA SER A 39 14.63 -8.76 -9.01
C SER A 39 14.63 -10.29 -8.90
N ASN A 40 13.46 -10.91 -8.76
CA ASN A 40 13.34 -12.36 -8.66
C ASN A 40 13.68 -13.03 -10.01
N PRO A 41 14.75 -13.86 -10.10
CA PRO A 41 15.10 -14.57 -11.32
C PRO A 41 14.05 -15.61 -11.73
N ASN A 42 13.25 -16.11 -10.79
CA ASN A 42 12.19 -17.10 -11.04
C ASN A 42 10.86 -16.49 -11.51
N THR A 43 10.75 -15.17 -11.53
CA THR A 43 9.54 -14.49 -12.02
C THR A 43 9.53 -14.44 -13.55
N SER A 44 8.38 -14.74 -14.15
CA SER A 44 8.18 -14.67 -15.60
C SER A 44 8.33 -13.24 -16.16
N GLN A 45 8.71 -13.13 -17.44
CA GLN A 45 8.85 -11.83 -18.11
C GLN A 45 7.54 -11.02 -18.09
N ALA A 46 6.40 -11.65 -18.38
CA ALA A 46 5.10 -10.97 -18.35
C ALA A 46 4.75 -10.41 -16.96
N SER A 47 5.12 -11.11 -15.88
CA SER A 47 4.89 -10.62 -14.51
C SER A 47 5.82 -9.45 -14.16
N LYS A 48 7.05 -9.48 -14.68
CA LYS A 48 7.99 -8.36 -14.57
C LYS A 48 7.50 -7.13 -15.35
N GLU A 49 6.98 -7.30 -16.55
CA GLU A 49 6.40 -6.20 -17.34
C GLU A 49 5.25 -5.52 -16.59
N LYS A 50 4.27 -6.30 -16.12
CA LYS A 50 3.17 -5.78 -15.29
C LYS A 50 3.66 -5.06 -14.04
N SER A 51 4.70 -5.58 -13.39
CA SER A 51 5.27 -4.92 -12.20
C SER A 51 5.95 -3.60 -12.53
N LYS A 52 6.56 -3.46 -13.72
CA LYS A 52 7.11 -2.18 -14.18
C LYS A 52 6.00 -1.16 -14.46
N GLU A 53 4.88 -1.59 -15.03
CA GLU A 53 3.73 -0.73 -15.29
C GLU A 53 3.09 -0.26 -13.99
N ALA A 54 2.81 -1.17 -13.06
CA ALA A 54 2.27 -0.84 -11.74
C ALA A 54 3.18 0.14 -10.97
N LEU A 55 4.51 -0.03 -11.03
CA LEU A 55 5.45 0.92 -10.43
C LEU A 55 5.36 2.33 -11.03
N LYS A 56 5.06 2.45 -12.33
CA LYS A 56 4.85 3.77 -12.95
C LYS A 56 3.54 4.38 -12.49
N GLU A 57 2.48 3.59 -12.39
CA GLU A 57 1.15 4.04 -11.93
C GLU A 57 1.16 4.47 -10.46
N LEU A 58 1.94 3.80 -9.61
CA LEU A 58 2.13 4.15 -8.21
C LEU A 58 2.96 5.43 -7.99
N GLY A 59 3.35 6.14 -9.06
CA GLY A 59 4.09 7.41 -9.02
C GLY A 59 5.61 7.28 -9.17
N GLY A 60 6.08 6.13 -9.69
CA GLY A 60 7.47 5.92 -10.07
C GLY A 60 8.46 6.11 -8.92
N GLU A 61 9.67 6.59 -9.23
CA GLU A 61 10.67 6.92 -8.20
C GLU A 61 10.24 8.09 -7.31
N GLN A 62 9.37 8.98 -7.80
CA GLN A 62 8.97 10.21 -7.09
C GLN A 62 8.01 9.95 -5.93
N ALA A 63 7.15 8.93 -6.01
CA ALA A 63 6.25 8.55 -4.91
C ALA A 63 7.00 8.06 -3.65
N PHE A 64 8.24 7.57 -3.81
CA PHE A 64 9.06 7.11 -2.68
C PHE A 64 9.76 8.26 -1.92
N TYR A 65 10.05 9.39 -2.56
CA TYR A 65 10.84 10.47 -1.94
C TYR A 65 10.03 11.40 -1.02
N GLY A 66 8.70 11.23 -0.93
CA GLY A 66 7.83 12.07 -0.09
C GLY A 66 8.03 11.93 1.44
N LYS A 67 8.74 10.89 1.92
CA LYS A 67 9.07 10.73 3.36
C LYS A 67 10.50 11.14 3.73
N GLN A 68 11.30 11.70 2.82
CA GLN A 68 12.67 12.13 3.12
C GLN A 68 12.80 13.66 3.05
N GLY A 69 12.08 14.37 3.92
CA GLY A 69 12.24 15.82 4.02
C GLY A 69 11.18 16.55 4.83
N LYS A 70 11.12 16.30 6.15
CA LYS A 70 10.89 17.33 7.19
C LYS A 70 11.52 16.83 8.48
N GLY A 71 12.84 16.87 8.52
CA GLY A 71 13.53 17.11 9.79
C GLY A 71 13.65 18.61 9.92
N GLU A 72 12.74 19.22 10.68
CA GLU A 72 12.85 20.52 11.35
C GLU A 72 11.84 20.53 12.50
#